data_AF-W0IY97-F1
#
_entry.id   AF-W0IY97-F1
#
_cell.length_a   1.000
_cell.length_b   1.000
_cell.length_c   1.000
_cell.angle_alpha   90.00
_cell.angle_beta   90.00
_cell.angle_gamma   90.00
#
_symmetry.space_group_name_H-M   'P 1'
#
loop_
_entity.id
_entity.type
_entity.pdbx_description
1 polymer ?
#
loop_
_entity_poly.entity_id
_entity_poly.type
_entity_poly.pdbx_seq_one_letter_code
_entity_poly.pdbx_strand_id
1 'polypeptide(L)'
;MSRTGEKLATPVSVLIDAILVIGFFTFMFSILRSHVPSNDPAMIALWAGLAAACMSGTFWLAIQMFRVVLRAQRERNAETRK
;
A
#
# COMPACT_ATOMS: atom_id res chain seq x y z
N MET A 1 4.80 13.48 20.83
CA MET A 1 6.17 13.97 20.59
C MET A 1 6.40 13.98 19.08
N SER A 2 5.94 15.02 18.38
CA SER A 2 6.10 15.16 16.93
C SER A 2 7.48 15.71 16.61
N ARG A 3 8.41 14.83 16.20
CA ARG A 3 9.66 15.25 15.55
C ARG A 3 9.35 15.86 14.19
N THR A 4 8.95 17.12 14.20
CA THR A 4 8.82 17.98 13.01
C THR A 4 10.22 18.20 12.43
N GLY A 5 10.70 17.27 11.59
CA GLY A 5 12.00 17.45 10.92
C GLY A 5 12.63 16.19 10.32
N GLU A 6 12.29 14.99 10.80
CA GLU A 6 12.80 13.77 10.18
C GLU A 6 11.89 13.34 9.02
N LYS A 7 12.43 13.32 7.80
CA LYS A 7 11.74 12.82 6.61
C LYS A 7 11.34 11.36 6.84
N LEU A 8 10.08 11.15 7.21
CA LEU A 8 9.47 9.84 7.50
C LEU A 8 9.50 8.88 6.29
N ALA A 9 9.62 9.46 5.09
CA ALA A 9 9.80 8.72 3.87
C ALA A 9 11.02 9.25 3.11
N THR A 10 12.02 8.38 2.91
CA THR A 10 13.05 8.63 1.90
C THR A 10 12.42 8.44 0.52
N PRO A 11 12.78 9.26 -0.50
CA PRO A 11 12.17 9.16 -1.83
C PRO A 11 12.30 7.76 -2.44
N VAL A 12 13.40 7.06 -2.14
CA VAL A 12 13.62 5.65 -2.53
C VAL A 12 12.55 4.72 -1.96
N SER A 13 12.21 4.90 -0.68
CA SER A 13 11.24 4.04 -0.02
C SER A 13 9.81 4.25 -0.53
N VAL A 14 9.45 5.48 -0.92
CA VAL A 14 8.16 5.78 -1.56
C VAL A 14 8.06 5.11 -2.93
N LEU A 15 9.17 5.07 -3.68
CA LEU A 15 9.23 4.41 -4.98
C LEU A 15 9.03 2.89 -4.85
N ILE A 16 9.65 2.25 -3.85
CA ILE A 16 9.46 0.82 -3.57
C ILE A 16 8.00 0.56 -3.22
N ASP A 17 7.42 1.38 -2.34
CA ASP A 17 6.01 1.27 -1.96
C ASP A 17 5.11 1.41 -3.20
N ALA A 18 5.43 2.33 -4.13
CA ALA A 18 4.65 2.53 -5.36
C ALA A 18 4.69 1.32 -6.28
N ILE A 19 5.86 0.69 -6.44
CA ILE A 19 5.99 -0.55 -7.22
C ILE A 19 5.17 -1.68 -6.58
N LEU A 20 5.23 -1.82 -5.24
CA LEU A 20 4.46 -2.82 -4.51
C LEU A 20 2.95 -2.62 -4.71
N VAL A 21 2.47 -1.38 -4.62
CA VAL A 21 1.04 -1.07 -4.77
C VAL A 21 0.56 -1.24 -6.20
N ILE A 22 1.36 -0.90 -7.20
CA ILE A 22 1.04 -1.17 -8.61
C ILE A 22 0.96 -2.69 -8.85
N GLY A 23 1.92 -3.47 -8.33
CA GLY A 23 1.89 -4.93 -8.43
C GLY A 23 0.68 -5.55 -7.72
N PHE A 24 0.31 -5.03 -6.55
CA PHE A 24 -0.90 -5.45 -5.83
C PHE A 24 -2.18 -5.10 -6.60
N PHE A 25 -2.23 -3.92 -7.22
CA PHE A 25 -3.36 -3.48 -8.03
C PHE A 25 -3.59 -4.40 -9.24
N THR A 26 -2.53 -4.73 -10.00
CA THR A 26 -2.65 -5.61 -11.17
C THR A 26 -3.07 -7.03 -10.76
N PHE A 27 -2.53 -7.53 -9.65
CA PHE A 27 -2.91 -8.82 -9.08
C PHE A 27 -4.40 -8.86 -8.67
N MET A 28 -4.85 -7.86 -7.91
CA MET A 28 -6.25 -7.74 -7.51
C MET A 28 -7.17 -7.56 -8.71
N PHE A 29 -6.81 -6.69 -9.66
CA PHE A 29 -7.61 -6.48 -10.87
C PHE A 29 -7.82 -7.78 -11.65
N SER A 30 -6.77 -8.60 -11.78
CA SER A 30 -6.86 -9.90 -12.46
C SER A 30 -7.83 -10.87 -11.76
N ILE A 31 -7.84 -10.90 -10.42
CA ILE A 31 -8.75 -11.76 -9.65
C ILE A 31 -10.18 -11.24 -9.75
N LEU A 32 -10.39 -9.94 -9.50
CA LEU A 32 -11.71 -9.33 -9.45
C LEU A 32 -12.41 -9.37 -10.80
N ARG A 33 -11.66 -9.37 -11.91
CA ARG A 33 -12.22 -9.50 -13.26
C ARG A 33 -13.08 -10.75 -13.43
N SER A 34 -12.71 -11.87 -12.80
CA SER A 34 -13.47 -13.12 -12.87
C SER A 34 -14.74 -13.12 -12.01
N HIS A 35 -14.85 -12.18 -11.06
CA HIS A 35 -15.98 -12.08 -10.13
C HIS A 35 -17.04 -11.07 -10.56
N VAL A 36 -16.83 -10.32 -11.65
CA VAL A 36 -17.85 -9.40 -12.17
C VAL A 36 -18.79 -10.19 -13.10
N PRO A 37 -20.05 -10.44 -12.72
CA PRO A 37 -21.03 -11.10 -13.58
C PRO A 37 -21.55 -10.10 -14.63
N SER A 38 -20.73 -9.82 -15.64
CA SER A 38 -21.10 -8.98 -16.79
C SER A 38 -20.44 -9.53 -18.05
N ASN A 39 -21.11 -9.37 -19.19
CA ASN A 39 -20.58 -9.79 -20.49
C ASN A 39 -19.90 -8.64 -21.25
N ASP A 40 -20.07 -7.40 -20.76
CA ASP A 40 -19.53 -6.21 -21.40
C ASP A 40 -18.13 -5.86 -20.85
N PRO A 41 -17.07 -5.87 -21.67
CA PRO A 41 -15.70 -5.63 -21.23
C PRO A 41 -15.48 -4.26 -20.59
N ALA A 42 -16.26 -3.23 -20.96
CA ALA A 42 -16.14 -1.90 -20.38
C ALA A 42 -16.61 -1.87 -18.93
N MET A 43 -17.76 -2.50 -18.64
CA MET A 43 -18.28 -2.60 -17.28
C MET A 43 -17.37 -3.43 -16.39
N ILE A 44 -16.86 -4.56 -16.89
CA ILE A 44 -15.93 -5.39 -16.12
C ILE A 44 -14.69 -4.59 -15.69
N ALA A 45 -14.10 -3.82 -16.61
CA ALA A 45 -12.92 -3.01 -16.30
C ALA A 45 -13.21 -1.89 -15.30
N LEU A 46 -14.36 -1.22 -15.41
CA LEU A 46 -14.75 -0.16 -14.47
C LEU A 46 -14.96 -0.70 -13.05
N TRP A 47 -15.73 -1.77 -12.90
CA TRP A 47 -16.05 -2.33 -11.57
C TRP A 47 -14.85 -3.01 -10.93
N ALA A 48 -14.11 -3.85 -11.68
CA ALA A 48 -12.90 -4.48 -11.17
C ALA A 48 -11.82 -3.44 -10.86
N GLY A 49 -11.70 -2.38 -11.68
CA GLY A 49 -10.75 -1.29 -11.48
C GLY A 49 -11.05 -0.48 -10.24
N LEU A 50 -12.29 -0.04 -10.04
CA LEU A 50 -12.71 0.72 -8.84
C LEU A 50 -12.51 -0.09 -7.56
N ALA A 51 -12.88 -1.36 -7.57
CA ALA A 51 -12.71 -2.24 -6.41
C ALA A 51 -11.24 -2.51 -6.10
N ALA A 52 -10.42 -2.84 -7.11
CA ALA A 52 -8.98 -3.03 -6.95
C ALA A 52 -8.27 -1.73 -6.51
N ALA A 53 -8.72 -0.56 -6.99
CA ALA A 53 -8.16 0.73 -6.60
C ALA A 53 -8.38 1.01 -5.12
N CYS A 54 -9.58 0.75 -4.60
CA CYS A 54 -9.88 0.91 -3.18
C CYS A 54 -8.98 0.01 -2.30
N MET A 55 -8.88 -1.28 -2.62
CA MET A 55 -8.02 -2.22 -1.90
C MET A 55 -6.55 -1.78 -1.95
N SER A 56 -6.06 -1.36 -3.12
CA SER A 56 -4.69 -0.87 -3.29
C SER A 56 -4.42 0.41 -2.50
N GLY A 57 -5.42 1.30 -2.38
CA GLY A 57 -5.35 2.48 -1.52
C GLY A 57 -5.23 2.12 -0.03
N THR A 58 -6.01 1.13 0.43
CA THR A 58 -5.86 0.64 1.83
C THR A 58 -4.51 -0.02 2.07
N PHE A 59 -3.99 -0.77 1.10
CA PHE A 59 -2.66 -1.38 1.16
C PHE A 59 -1.55 -0.33 1.25
N TRP A 60 -1.64 0.76 0.48
CA TRP A 60 -0.72 1.89 0.57
C TRP A 60 -0.68 2.51 1.97
N LEU A 61 -1.86 2.75 2.58
CA LEU A 61 -1.94 3.29 3.94
C LEU A 61 -1.38 2.31 4.98
N ALA A 62 -1.64 1.01 4.82
CA ALA A 62 -1.11 -0.02 5.69
C ALA A 62 0.42 -0.06 5.67
N ILE A 63 1.05 0.08 4.50
CA ILE A 63 2.50 0.17 4.36
C ILE A 63 3.06 1.38 5.14
N GLN A 64 2.43 2.55 5.01
CA GLN A 64 2.86 3.74 5.75
C GLN A 64 2.78 3.55 7.26
N MET A 65 1.69 2.98 7.77
CA MET A 65 1.54 2.68 9.21
C MET A 65 2.53 1.63 9.69
N PHE A 66 2.75 0.58 8.91
CA PHE A 66 3.73 -0.47 9.22
C PHE A 66 5.14 0.10 9.37
N ARG A 67 5.54 1.02 8.49
CA ARG A 67 6.83 1.70 8.58
C ARG A 67 6.97 2.55 9.83
N VAL A 68 5.93 3.29 10.21
CA VAL A 68 5.91 4.09 11.44
C VAL A 68 6.11 3.18 12.66
N VAL A 69 5.40 2.06 12.72
CA VAL A 69 5.54 1.10 13.81
C VAL A 69 6.92 0.46 13.82
N LEU A 70 7.41 -0.06 12.68
CA LEU A 70 8.74 -0.67 12.58
C LEU A 70 9.85 0.27 13.05
N ARG A 71 9.74 1.55 12.69
CA ARG A 71 10.69 2.57 13.12
C ARG A 71 10.67 2.75 14.63
N ALA A 72 9.49 2.92 15.23
CA ALA A 72 9.34 3.04 16.68
C ALA A 72 9.86 1.80 17.43
N GLN A 73 9.63 0.60 16.88
CA GLN A 73 10.14 -0.65 17.43
C GLN A 73 11.67 -0.73 17.38
N ARG A 74 12.30 -0.30 16.27
CA ARG A 74 13.76 -0.27 16.11
C ARG A 74 14.42 0.72 17.07
N GLU A 75 13.85 1.91 17.23
CA GLU A 75 14.36 2.93 18.16
C GLU A 75 14.32 2.42 19.60
N ARG A 76 13.18 1.83 20.03
CA ARG A 76 13.07 1.24 21.37
C ARG A 76 14.08 0.12 21.63
N ASN A 77 14.27 -0.79 20.68
CA ASN A 77 15.22 -1.91 20.83
C ASN A 77 16.68 -1.42 20.92
N ALA A 78 17.02 -0.31 20.25
CA ALA A 78 18.35 0.29 20.36
C ALA A 78 18.60 0.92 21.73
N GLU A 79 17.57 1.48 22.38
CA GLU A 79 17.65 1.99 23.76
C GLU A 79 17.78 0.85 24.78
N THR A 80 17.07 -0.27 24.59
CA THR A 80 17.13 -1.42 25.52
C THR A 80 18.47 -2.15 25.51
N ARG A 81 19.29 -1.94 24.46
CA ARG A 81 20.60 -2.57 24.28
C ARG A 81 21.75 -1.72 24.86
N LYS A 82 21.48 -0.49 25.31
CA LYS A 82 22.46 0.37 26.01
C LYS A 82 22.35 0.15 27.52
#